data_AF-A0A953UJE2-F1
#
_entry.id   AF-A0A953UJE2-F1
#
_cell.length_a   1.000
_cell.length_b   1.000
_cell.length_c   1.000
_cell.angle_alpha   90.00
_cell.angle_beta   90.00
_cell.angle_gamma   90.00
#
_symmetry.space_group_name_H-M   'P 1'
#
loop_
_entity.id
_entity.type
_entity.pdbx_description
1 polymer ?
#
loop_
_entity_poly.entity_id
_entity_poly.type
_entity_poly.pdbx_seq_one_letter_code
_entity_poly.pdbx_strand_id
1 'polypeptide(L)'
;MERYPENTVASIEDFRSSRWKEAMEASGKEGYVSIWQSLSNAASSAIEAGRPSEGKVLWLMADAASMMLRPGSPNEPFKPWIVTSAERSTLPEDFLEGDIDLLVQISGEIDEVWLRARVADIVWLVKRTYTSALVAIDAYRAIPLEADTWVDGGRECWERAISLCRTLRSASGERINEIETAMTEAFDKCQREGAIAVAP
;
A
#
# COMPACT_ATOMS: atom_id res chain seq x y z
N MET A 1 22.30 -10.15 -0.47
CA MET A 1 22.95 -9.17 0.44
C MET A 1 22.07 -9.09 1.67
N GLU A 2 22.62 -9.26 2.87
CA GLU A 2 21.82 -9.18 4.11
C GLU A 2 21.29 -7.75 4.26
N ARG A 3 19.96 -7.59 4.36
CA ARG A 3 19.31 -6.27 4.44
C ARG A 3 19.55 -5.59 5.78
N TYR A 4 19.55 -6.36 6.86
CA TYR A 4 19.84 -5.93 8.23
C TYR A 4 20.24 -7.16 9.04
N PRO A 5 20.99 -7.02 10.16
CA PRO A 5 21.37 -8.15 11.00
C PRO A 5 20.17 -9.03 11.38
N GLU A 6 20.27 -10.36 11.28
CA GLU A 6 19.16 -11.31 11.50
C GLU A 6 18.31 -11.07 12.76
N ASN A 7 18.91 -10.58 13.85
CA ASN A 7 18.22 -10.33 15.13
C ASN A 7 17.78 -8.87 15.33
N THR A 8 17.68 -8.08 14.25
CA THR A 8 17.24 -6.69 14.33
C THR A 8 15.78 -6.61 14.76
N VAL A 9 15.55 -6.02 15.94
CA VAL A 9 14.22 -5.69 16.44
C VAL A 9 13.91 -4.24 16.07
N ALA A 10 12.67 -4.01 15.63
CA ALA A 10 12.16 -2.70 15.29
C ALA A 10 10.85 -2.45 16.05
N SER A 11 10.60 -1.18 16.35
CA SER A 11 9.48 -0.69 17.14
C SER A 11 8.76 0.46 16.42
N ILE A 12 7.67 0.92 17.01
CA ILE A 12 6.95 2.08 16.48
C ILE A 12 7.76 3.38 16.65
N GLU A 13 8.65 3.45 17.64
CA GLU A 13 9.59 4.55 17.83
C GLU A 13 10.58 4.64 16.66
N ASP A 14 11.06 3.50 16.16
CA ASP A 14 11.94 3.45 14.98
C ASP A 14 11.20 3.92 13.71
N PHE A 15 9.91 3.59 13.58
CA PHE A 15 9.07 4.15 12.51
C PHE A 15 9.01 5.68 12.58
N ARG A 16 8.74 6.22 13.77
CA ARG A 16 8.61 7.67 14.00
C ARG A 16 9.94 8.40 13.80
N SER A 17 11.09 7.75 13.99
CA SER A 17 12.42 8.34 13.74
C SER A 17 12.99 8.06 12.33
N SER A 18 12.42 7.11 11.58
CA SER A 18 12.95 6.60 10.29
C SER A 18 13.04 7.61 9.13
N ARG A 19 12.45 8.80 9.26
CA ARG A 19 12.38 9.82 8.20
C ARG A 19 11.74 9.32 6.90
N TRP A 20 10.83 8.34 6.99
CA TRP A 20 10.15 7.77 5.82
C TRP A 20 9.44 8.83 4.95
N LYS A 21 8.95 9.91 5.55
CA LYS A 21 8.33 11.03 4.82
C LYS A 21 9.30 11.75 3.90
N GLU A 22 10.51 12.05 4.39
CA GLU A 22 11.56 12.68 3.59
C GLU A 22 11.93 11.79 2.39
N ALA A 23 11.95 10.47 2.58
CA ALA A 23 12.21 9.52 1.51
C ALA A 23 11.11 9.50 0.43
N MET A 24 9.85 9.67 0.84
CA MET A 24 8.69 9.71 -0.06
C MET A 24 8.61 11.02 -0.86
N GLU A 25 8.87 12.16 -0.22
CA GLU A 25 8.84 13.47 -0.89
C GLU A 25 9.91 13.60 -2.00
N ALA A 26 11.04 12.89 -1.86
CA ALA A 26 12.14 12.96 -2.81
C ALA A 26 11.85 12.30 -4.18
N SER A 27 10.86 11.42 -4.31
CA SER A 27 10.60 10.70 -5.58
C SER A 27 9.84 11.52 -6.61
N GLY A 28 8.96 12.43 -6.17
CA GLY A 28 8.03 13.19 -7.02
C GLY A 28 7.10 12.33 -7.88
N LYS A 29 7.01 11.02 -7.61
CA LYS A 29 6.24 10.04 -8.39
C LYS A 29 5.32 9.23 -7.49
N GLU A 30 4.13 8.96 -7.99
CA GLU A 30 3.12 8.14 -7.32
C GLU A 30 3.32 6.64 -7.61
N GLY A 31 2.58 5.81 -6.88
CA GLY A 31 2.47 4.39 -7.12
C GLY A 31 3.52 3.53 -6.41
N TYR A 32 3.20 2.23 -6.33
CA TYR A 32 3.94 1.27 -5.49
C TYR A 32 5.40 1.07 -5.88
N VAL A 33 5.74 1.20 -7.16
CA VAL A 33 7.13 1.10 -7.63
C VAL A 33 7.98 2.22 -7.05
N SER A 34 7.46 3.46 -7.09
CA SER A 34 8.14 4.61 -6.54
C SER A 34 8.28 4.51 -5.02
N ILE A 35 7.21 4.10 -4.33
CA ILE A 35 7.19 3.89 -2.87
C ILE A 35 8.26 2.87 -2.48
N TRP A 36 8.28 1.70 -3.13
CA TRP A 36 9.27 0.66 -2.88
C TRP A 36 10.70 1.18 -3.07
N GLN A 37 10.96 1.90 -4.16
CA GLN A 37 12.30 2.41 -4.44
C GLN A 37 12.75 3.47 -3.42
N SER A 38 11.90 4.43 -3.07
CA SER A 38 12.19 5.44 -2.06
C SER A 38 12.51 4.80 -0.71
N LEU A 39 11.66 3.88 -0.25
CA LEU A 39 11.80 3.28 1.07
C LEU A 39 12.97 2.30 1.15
N SER A 40 13.24 1.52 0.10
CA SER A 40 14.40 0.62 0.06
C SER A 40 15.74 1.38 0.03
N ASN A 41 15.80 2.50 -0.69
CA ASN A 41 16.97 3.39 -0.69
C ASN A 41 17.19 4.02 0.69
N ALA A 42 16.12 4.52 1.32
CA ALA A 42 16.18 5.08 2.67
C ALA A 42 16.57 4.02 3.72
N ALA A 43 16.04 2.80 3.57
CA ALA A 43 16.39 1.68 4.42
C ALA A 43 17.90 1.40 4.37
N SER A 44 18.43 1.23 3.16
CA SER A 44 19.86 0.99 2.93
C SER A 44 20.72 2.11 3.53
N SER A 45 20.33 3.36 3.34
CA SER A 45 21.01 4.53 3.91
C SER A 45 20.98 4.56 5.45
N ALA A 46 19.86 4.17 6.06
CA ALA A 46 19.75 4.09 7.52
C ALA A 46 20.67 3.00 8.10
N ILE A 47 20.74 1.85 7.43
CA ILE A 47 21.63 0.74 7.82
C ILE A 47 23.10 1.13 7.69
N GLU A 48 23.50 1.75 6.59
CA GLU A 48 24.86 2.29 6.39
C GLU A 48 25.22 3.34 7.44
N ALA A 49 24.24 4.12 7.90
CA ALA A 49 24.41 5.10 8.97
C ALA A 49 24.37 4.49 10.40
N GLY A 50 24.35 3.16 10.54
CA GLY A 50 24.35 2.48 11.82
C GLY A 50 23.00 2.49 12.55
N ARG A 51 21.88 2.65 11.82
CA ARG A 51 20.50 2.64 12.35
C ARG A 51 19.71 1.44 11.79
N PRO A 52 20.08 0.20 12.14
CA PRO A 52 19.47 -1.00 11.56
C PRO A 52 17.98 -1.15 11.89
N SER A 53 17.52 -0.72 13.07
CA SER A 53 16.11 -0.80 13.45
C SER A 53 15.22 0.11 12.60
N GLU A 54 15.64 1.36 12.35
CA GLU A 54 14.97 2.26 11.39
C GLU A 54 14.99 1.66 9.98
N GLY A 55 16.15 1.13 9.55
CA GLY A 55 16.28 0.46 8.26
C GLY A 55 15.37 -0.75 8.10
N LYS A 56 15.19 -1.55 9.15
CA LYS A 56 14.24 -2.67 9.16
C LYS A 56 12.81 -2.19 8.96
N VAL A 57 12.37 -1.14 9.66
CA VAL A 57 11.01 -0.58 9.46
C VAL A 57 10.81 -0.12 8.02
N LEU A 58 11.79 0.60 7.47
CA LEU A 58 11.73 1.08 6.08
C LEU A 58 11.68 -0.09 5.09
N TRP A 59 12.44 -1.16 5.33
CA TRP A 59 12.35 -2.39 4.53
C TRP A 59 10.99 -3.08 4.64
N LEU A 60 10.37 -3.15 5.82
CA LEU A 60 9.02 -3.73 5.97
C LEU A 60 7.99 -2.97 5.13
N MET A 61 8.05 -1.63 5.13
CA MET A 61 7.16 -0.79 4.33
C MET A 61 7.49 -0.90 2.82
N ALA A 62 8.76 -1.00 2.46
CA ALA A 62 9.18 -1.25 1.07
C ALA A 62 8.65 -2.61 0.58
N ASP A 63 8.82 -3.67 1.37
CA ASP A 63 8.37 -5.02 1.03
C ASP A 63 6.85 -5.09 0.86
N ALA A 64 6.09 -4.38 1.70
CA ALA A 64 4.66 -4.21 1.54
C ALA A 64 4.30 -3.62 0.16
N ALA A 65 5.05 -2.61 -0.29
CA ALA A 65 4.90 -1.97 -1.59
C ALA A 65 5.48 -2.79 -2.77
N SER A 66 6.24 -3.85 -2.52
CA SER A 66 6.95 -4.61 -3.58
C SER A 66 6.08 -5.61 -4.35
N MET A 67 4.82 -5.79 -3.95
CA MET A 67 3.90 -6.79 -4.51
C MET A 67 3.00 -6.21 -5.60
N MET A 68 2.71 -7.00 -6.62
CA MET A 68 1.71 -6.67 -7.63
C MET A 68 0.30 -7.02 -7.11
N LEU A 69 -0.61 -6.04 -7.15
CA LEU A 69 -2.01 -6.24 -6.76
C LEU A 69 -2.81 -6.86 -7.94
N ARG A 70 -3.57 -7.91 -7.62
CA ARG A 70 -4.44 -8.69 -8.50
C ARG A 70 -5.75 -8.98 -7.75
N PRO A 71 -6.69 -8.01 -7.72
CA PRO A 71 -7.88 -8.04 -6.86
C PRO A 71 -8.85 -9.20 -7.12
N GLY A 72 -8.72 -9.87 -8.27
CA GLY A 72 -9.58 -10.99 -8.69
C GLY A 72 -9.54 -12.21 -7.77
N SER A 73 -8.53 -12.33 -6.89
CA SER A 73 -8.51 -13.34 -5.82
C SER A 73 -8.66 -12.67 -4.45
N PRO A 74 -9.84 -12.73 -3.80
CA PRO A 74 -10.08 -12.00 -2.55
C PRO A 74 -9.13 -12.35 -1.40
N ASN A 75 -8.69 -13.62 -1.34
CA ASN A 75 -7.80 -14.14 -0.29
C ASN A 75 -6.32 -14.18 -0.70
N GLU A 76 -6.01 -14.12 -2.00
CA GLU A 76 -4.63 -14.07 -2.51
C GLU A 76 -4.47 -12.93 -3.52
N PRO A 77 -4.71 -11.68 -3.12
CA PRO A 77 -4.72 -10.55 -4.04
C PRO A 77 -3.31 -10.11 -4.44
N PHE A 78 -2.26 -10.61 -3.80
CA PHE A 78 -0.88 -10.20 -4.08
C PHE A 78 -0.13 -11.28 -4.83
N LYS A 79 0.63 -10.86 -5.84
CA LYS A 79 1.55 -11.71 -6.59
C LYS A 79 2.95 -11.08 -6.56
N PRO A 80 4.02 -11.90 -6.62
CA PRO A 80 5.36 -11.36 -6.67
C PRO A 80 5.52 -10.46 -7.90
N TRP A 81 6.10 -9.28 -7.70
CA TRP A 81 6.39 -8.39 -8.82
C TRP A 81 7.69 -8.78 -9.54
N ILE A 82 8.72 -9.11 -8.75
CA ILE A 82 10.01 -9.61 -9.24
C ILE A 82 10.11 -11.09 -8.87
N VAL A 83 10.50 -11.91 -9.84
CA VAL A 83 10.84 -13.33 -9.64
C VAL A 83 12.15 -13.58 -10.39
N THR A 84 13.15 -14.05 -9.67
CA THR A 84 14.45 -14.46 -10.20
C THR A 84 14.67 -15.95 -9.93
N SER A 85 15.80 -16.50 -10.38
CA SER A 85 16.16 -17.89 -10.07
C SER A 85 16.45 -18.15 -8.60
N ALA A 86 16.73 -17.11 -7.81
CA ALA A 86 17.13 -17.23 -6.41
C ALA A 86 16.09 -16.65 -5.43
N GLU A 87 15.36 -15.60 -5.83
CA GLU A 87 14.51 -14.81 -4.94
C GLU A 87 13.23 -14.34 -5.64
N ARG A 88 12.21 -13.99 -4.85
CA ARG A 88 11.00 -13.32 -5.30
C ARG A 88 10.68 -12.12 -4.40
N SER A 89 9.88 -11.17 -4.90
CA SER A 89 9.25 -10.17 -4.02
C SER A 89 8.53 -10.85 -2.88
N THR A 90 8.58 -10.22 -1.71
CA THR A 90 7.87 -10.61 -0.49
C THR A 90 6.37 -10.76 -0.77
N LEU A 91 5.73 -11.71 -0.11
CA LEU A 91 4.28 -11.93 -0.08
C LEU A 91 3.77 -11.85 1.37
N PRO A 92 2.45 -11.71 1.60
CA PRO A 92 1.90 -11.57 2.94
C PRO A 92 2.32 -12.68 3.91
N GLU A 93 2.42 -13.92 3.43
CA GLU A 93 2.83 -15.07 4.22
C GLU A 93 4.32 -15.07 4.64
N ASP A 94 5.15 -14.20 4.05
CA ASP A 94 6.58 -14.11 4.40
C ASP A 94 6.83 -13.18 5.60
N PHE A 95 5.84 -12.38 6.01
CA PHE A 95 5.97 -11.48 7.16
C PHE A 95 5.88 -12.24 8.48
N LEU A 96 6.80 -11.94 9.40
CA LEU A 96 6.79 -12.51 10.74
C LEU A 96 5.65 -11.91 11.58
N GLU A 97 5.17 -12.66 12.57
CA GLU A 97 4.06 -12.22 13.42
C GLU A 97 4.34 -10.87 14.11
N GLY A 98 5.56 -10.68 14.63
CA GLY A 98 5.98 -9.42 15.26
C GLY A 98 6.09 -8.26 14.27
N ASP A 99 6.43 -8.54 13.01
CA ASP A 99 6.44 -7.51 11.97
C ASP A 99 5.01 -7.10 11.61
N ILE A 100 4.06 -8.04 11.59
CA ILE A 100 2.64 -7.72 11.39
C ILE A 100 2.08 -6.88 12.56
N ASP A 101 2.46 -7.18 13.81
CA ASP A 101 2.05 -6.34 14.96
C ASP A 101 2.58 -4.91 14.87
N LEU A 102 3.78 -4.74 14.34
CA LEU A 102 4.32 -3.42 14.06
C LEU A 102 3.56 -2.74 12.92
N LEU A 103 3.25 -3.46 11.83
CA LEU A 103 2.48 -2.95 10.69
C LEU A 103 1.05 -2.52 11.08
N VAL A 104 0.42 -3.17 12.07
CA VAL A 104 -0.85 -2.71 12.65
C VAL A 104 -0.72 -1.28 13.17
N GLN A 105 0.30 -1.01 13.99
CA GLN A 105 0.54 0.31 14.57
C GLN A 105 0.88 1.34 13.50
N ILE A 106 1.78 0.98 12.58
CA ILE A 106 2.22 1.81 11.45
C ILE A 106 1.03 2.23 10.57
N SER A 107 0.09 1.32 10.27
CA SER A 107 -1.10 1.64 9.45
C SER A 107 -2.00 2.73 10.05
N GLY A 108 -1.89 2.97 11.36
CA GLY A 108 -2.57 4.04 12.07
C GLY A 108 -1.88 5.41 11.98
N GLU A 109 -0.60 5.46 11.62
CA GLU A 109 0.21 6.69 11.59
C GLU A 109 0.69 7.12 10.20
N ILE A 110 0.60 6.24 9.18
CA ILE A 110 0.90 6.60 7.79
C ILE A 110 -0.17 7.55 7.24
N ASP A 111 0.24 8.67 6.65
CA ASP A 111 -0.61 9.61 5.92
C ASP A 111 -0.53 9.49 4.38
N GLU A 112 0.44 8.74 3.83
CA GLU A 112 0.45 8.36 2.42
C GLU A 112 -0.59 7.24 2.17
N VAL A 113 -1.69 7.58 1.50
CA VAL A 113 -2.82 6.73 1.14
C VAL A 113 -2.42 5.42 0.47
N TRP A 114 -1.48 5.39 -0.48
CA TRP A 114 -1.10 4.15 -1.17
C TRP A 114 -0.42 3.17 -0.21
N LEU A 115 0.58 3.65 0.52
CA LEU A 115 1.30 2.83 1.48
C LEU A 115 0.39 2.39 2.62
N ARG A 116 -0.45 3.29 3.13
CA ARG A 116 -1.43 2.99 4.19
C ARG A 116 -2.38 1.89 3.77
N ALA A 117 -2.93 1.97 2.56
CA ALA A 117 -3.84 0.97 2.03
C ALA A 117 -3.18 -0.41 1.97
N ARG A 118 -1.96 -0.45 1.42
CA ARG A 118 -1.21 -1.69 1.26
C ARG A 118 -0.85 -2.35 2.59
N VAL A 119 -0.32 -1.57 3.54
CA VAL A 119 0.03 -2.06 4.87
C VAL A 119 -1.20 -2.61 5.58
N ALA A 120 -2.32 -1.87 5.55
CA ALA A 120 -3.57 -2.30 6.19
C ALA A 120 -4.17 -3.56 5.53
N ASP A 121 -4.08 -3.70 4.21
CA ASP A 121 -4.57 -4.88 3.48
C ASP A 121 -3.74 -6.13 3.81
N ILE A 122 -2.41 -6.01 3.92
CA ILE A 122 -1.54 -7.11 4.37
C ILE A 122 -1.89 -7.54 5.79
N VAL A 123 -2.06 -6.60 6.72
CA VAL A 123 -2.48 -6.90 8.09
C VAL A 123 -3.83 -7.62 8.10
N TRP A 124 -4.79 -7.18 7.29
CA TRP A 124 -6.07 -7.87 7.13
C TRP A 124 -5.91 -9.29 6.60
N LEU A 125 -5.06 -9.52 5.61
CA LEU A 125 -4.85 -10.87 5.04
C LEU A 125 -4.23 -11.83 6.06
N VAL A 126 -3.25 -11.35 6.84
CA VAL A 126 -2.49 -12.21 7.77
C VAL A 126 -3.21 -12.39 9.10
N LYS A 127 -3.66 -11.31 9.77
CA LYS A 127 -4.30 -11.37 11.10
C LYS A 127 -5.82 -11.35 11.07
N ARG A 128 -6.44 -11.10 9.91
CA ARG A 128 -7.91 -11.01 9.78
C ARG A 128 -8.52 -9.97 10.72
N THR A 129 -7.77 -8.91 10.99
CA THR A 129 -8.21 -7.79 11.83
C THR A 129 -9.21 -6.94 11.07
N TYR A 130 -10.47 -6.98 11.49
CA TYR A 130 -11.56 -6.25 10.84
C TYR A 130 -11.29 -4.74 10.68
N THR A 131 -10.73 -4.09 11.69
CA THR A 131 -10.41 -2.66 11.62
C THR A 131 -9.39 -2.35 10.53
N SER A 132 -8.39 -3.21 10.32
CA SER A 132 -7.40 -3.07 9.24
C SER A 132 -8.03 -3.21 7.86
N ALA A 133 -9.06 -4.06 7.69
CA ALA A 133 -9.80 -4.15 6.44
C ALA A 133 -10.53 -2.83 6.11
N LEU A 134 -11.11 -2.17 7.12
CA LEU A 134 -11.75 -0.87 6.93
C LEU A 134 -10.72 0.21 6.59
N VAL A 135 -9.57 0.25 7.27
CA VAL A 135 -8.48 1.17 6.96
C VAL A 135 -7.99 0.96 5.52
N ALA A 136 -7.86 -0.28 5.07
CA ALA A 136 -7.48 -0.59 3.69
C ALA A 136 -8.51 -0.06 2.68
N ILE A 137 -9.81 -0.30 2.91
CA ILE A 137 -10.87 0.22 2.02
C ILE A 137 -10.83 1.74 1.98
N ASP A 138 -10.75 2.40 3.15
CA ASP A 138 -10.76 3.85 3.25
C ASP A 138 -9.54 4.50 2.59
N ALA A 139 -8.38 3.85 2.67
CA ALA A 139 -7.17 4.34 2.02
C ALA A 139 -7.18 4.06 0.50
N TYR A 140 -7.61 2.87 0.05
CA TYR A 140 -7.68 2.56 -1.39
C TYR A 140 -8.63 3.49 -2.14
N ARG A 141 -9.79 3.83 -1.55
CA ARG A 141 -10.77 4.75 -2.17
C ARG A 141 -10.38 6.23 -2.06
N ALA A 142 -9.29 6.55 -1.35
CA ALA A 142 -8.74 7.89 -1.30
C ALA A 142 -7.71 8.13 -2.42
N ILE A 143 -7.31 7.08 -3.14
CA ILE A 143 -6.43 7.19 -4.31
C ILE A 143 -7.17 7.93 -5.43
N PRO A 144 -6.56 8.96 -6.05
CA PRO A 144 -7.20 9.74 -7.11
C PRO A 144 -7.76 8.89 -8.26
N LEU A 145 -8.93 9.28 -8.76
CA LEU A 145 -9.56 8.71 -9.96
C LEU A 145 -9.18 9.51 -11.22
N GLU A 146 -7.89 9.84 -11.36
CA GLU A 146 -7.33 10.54 -12.50
C GLU A 146 -6.74 9.55 -13.51
N ALA A 147 -6.61 9.93 -14.78
CA ALA A 147 -6.30 8.99 -15.85
C ALA A 147 -4.90 8.35 -15.71
N ASP A 148 -3.92 9.12 -15.25
CA ASP A 148 -2.56 8.69 -14.94
C ASP A 148 -2.54 7.78 -13.71
N THR A 149 -3.13 8.19 -12.59
CA THR A 149 -3.25 7.37 -11.38
C THR A 149 -3.98 6.05 -11.66
N TRP A 150 -5.02 6.09 -12.51
CA TRP A 150 -5.82 4.93 -12.88
C TRP A 150 -5.00 3.84 -13.58
N VAL A 151 -4.14 4.23 -14.54
CA VAL A 151 -3.29 3.28 -15.27
C VAL A 151 -2.07 2.84 -14.45
N ASP A 152 -1.64 3.65 -13.48
CA ASP A 152 -0.51 3.35 -12.58
C ASP A 152 -0.91 2.52 -11.34
N GLY A 153 -1.98 1.74 -11.46
CA GLY A 153 -2.43 0.77 -10.44
C GLY A 153 -3.58 1.27 -9.57
N GLY A 154 -4.08 2.50 -9.78
CA GLY A 154 -5.25 3.02 -9.11
C GLY A 154 -6.49 2.18 -9.40
N ARG A 155 -6.64 1.69 -10.64
CA ARG A 155 -7.72 0.76 -11.02
C ARG A 155 -7.78 -0.46 -10.09
N GLU A 156 -6.65 -1.15 -9.90
CA GLU A 156 -6.58 -2.33 -9.03
C GLU A 156 -6.87 -1.98 -7.58
N CYS A 157 -6.49 -0.79 -7.12
CA CYS A 157 -6.80 -0.32 -5.77
C CYS A 157 -8.32 -0.17 -5.56
N TRP A 158 -9.02 0.46 -6.50
CA TRP A 158 -10.47 0.61 -6.46
C TRP A 158 -11.19 -0.75 -6.57
N GLU A 159 -10.75 -1.62 -7.49
CA GLU A 159 -11.26 -3.00 -7.58
C GLU A 159 -11.04 -3.78 -6.26
N ARG A 160 -9.91 -3.57 -5.57
CA ARG A 160 -9.63 -4.19 -4.27
C ARG A 160 -10.53 -3.64 -3.17
N ALA A 161 -10.80 -2.34 -3.13
CA ALA A 161 -11.73 -1.73 -2.19
C ALA A 161 -13.14 -2.34 -2.31
N ILE A 162 -13.62 -2.55 -3.54
CA ILE A 162 -14.90 -3.25 -3.82
C ILE A 162 -14.85 -4.71 -3.33
N SER A 163 -13.77 -5.43 -3.65
CA SER A 163 -13.57 -6.83 -3.24
C SER A 163 -13.60 -6.99 -1.71
N LEU A 164 -12.96 -6.07 -0.98
CA LEU A 164 -12.97 -6.01 0.48
C LEU A 164 -14.37 -5.71 1.02
N CYS A 165 -15.07 -4.72 0.46
CA CYS A 165 -16.46 -4.42 0.85
C CYS A 165 -17.37 -5.65 0.68
N ARG A 166 -17.24 -6.38 -0.43
CA ARG A 166 -18.01 -7.61 -0.69
C ARG A 166 -17.68 -8.73 0.30
N THR A 167 -16.42 -8.82 0.72
CA THR A 167 -15.98 -9.78 1.73
C THR A 167 -16.55 -9.45 3.11
N LEU A 168 -16.58 -8.16 3.48
CA LEU A 168 -17.12 -7.68 4.77
C LEU A 168 -18.65 -7.60 4.80
N ARG A 169 -19.32 -7.54 3.64
CA ARG A 169 -20.78 -7.41 3.51
C ARG A 169 -21.27 -6.17 4.28
N SER A 170 -22.31 -6.32 5.12
CA SER A 170 -22.87 -5.24 5.93
C SER A 170 -21.86 -4.59 6.87
N ALA A 171 -20.77 -5.28 7.23
CA ALA A 171 -19.72 -4.70 8.06
C ALA A 171 -18.91 -3.63 7.32
N SER A 172 -18.95 -3.56 5.98
CA SER A 172 -18.31 -2.44 5.26
C SER A 172 -19.05 -1.10 5.44
N GLY A 173 -20.29 -1.11 5.95
CA GLY A 173 -21.12 0.08 6.09
C GLY A 173 -21.49 0.69 4.73
N GLU A 174 -21.48 2.02 4.65
CA GLU A 174 -21.83 2.77 3.43
C GLU A 174 -20.72 2.77 2.37
N ARG A 175 -19.56 2.18 2.65
CA ARG A 175 -18.36 2.29 1.78
C ARG A 175 -18.60 1.82 0.36
N ILE A 176 -19.44 0.80 0.16
CA ILE A 176 -19.75 0.32 -1.19
C ILE A 176 -20.56 1.36 -2.00
N ASN A 177 -21.50 2.06 -1.35
CA ASN A 177 -22.30 3.12 -1.95
C ASN A 177 -21.44 4.36 -2.22
N GLU A 178 -20.54 4.68 -1.30
CA GLU A 178 -19.57 5.77 -1.43
C GLU A 178 -18.59 5.49 -2.59
N ILE A 179 -18.16 4.23 -2.78
CA ILE A 179 -17.35 3.83 -3.94
C ILE A 179 -18.14 3.98 -5.25
N GLU A 180 -19.37 3.49 -5.31
CA GLU A 180 -20.22 3.61 -6.50
C GLU A 180 -20.41 5.08 -6.89
N THR A 181 -20.73 5.93 -5.91
CA THR A 181 -20.91 7.37 -6.11
C THR A 181 -19.65 8.01 -6.68
N ALA A 182 -18.49 7.78 -6.05
CA ALA A 182 -17.22 8.36 -6.49
C ALA A 182 -16.84 7.94 -7.92
N MET A 183 -17.02 6.66 -8.26
CA MET A 183 -16.70 6.16 -9.60
C MET A 183 -17.66 6.71 -10.68
N THR A 184 -18.95 6.84 -10.38
CA THR A 184 -19.93 7.45 -11.30
C THR A 184 -19.64 8.94 -11.51
N GLU A 185 -19.35 9.68 -10.44
CA GLU A 185 -19.01 11.11 -10.55
C GLU A 185 -17.73 11.34 -11.37
N ALA A 186 -16.70 10.51 -11.16
CA ALA A 186 -15.46 10.57 -11.95
C ALA A 186 -15.74 10.30 -13.43
N PHE A 187 -16.57 9.30 -13.75
CA PHE A 187 -16.96 8.99 -15.12
C PHE A 187 -17.75 10.14 -15.78
N ASP A 188 -18.72 10.71 -15.08
CA ASP A 188 -19.53 11.84 -15.57
C ASP A 188 -18.68 13.11 -15.78
N LYS A 189 -17.67 13.33 -14.94
CA LYS A 189 -16.67 14.40 -15.12
C LYS A 189 -15.88 14.18 -16.41
N CYS A 190 -15.31 12.99 -16.59
CA CYS A 190 -14.53 12.65 -17.79
C CYS A 190 -15.35 12.78 -19.09
N GLN A 191 -16.62 12.38 -19.08
CA GLN A 191 -17.50 12.57 -20.25
C GLN A 191 -17.71 14.04 -20.60
N ARG A 192 -17.93 14.90 -19.60
CA ARG A 192 -18.10 16.35 -19.83
C ARG A 192 -16.83 16.99 -20.37
N GLU A 193 -15.68 16.68 -19.80
CA GLU A 193 -14.37 17.21 -20.25
C GLU A 193 -14.03 16.72 -21.67
N GLY A 194 -14.29 15.43 -21.96
CA GLY A 194 -14.17 14.87 -23.29
C GLY A 194 -15.12 15.51 -24.31
N ALA A 195 -16.36 15.83 -23.91
CA ALA A 195 -17.31 16.53 -24.77
C ALA A 195 -16.90 17.99 -25.06
N ILE A 196 -16.25 18.67 -24.11
CA ILE A 196 -15.70 20.02 -24.30
C ILE A 196 -14.51 20.01 -25.26
N ALA A 197 -13.70 18.94 -25.27
CA ALA A 197 -12.54 18.79 -26.17
C ALA A 197 -12.91 18.52 -27.65
N VAL A 198 -14.18 18.23 -27.95
CA VAL A 198 -14.67 17.92 -29.32
C VAL A 198 -15.55 19.05 -29.87
N ALA A 199 -15.72 20.16 -29.15
CA ALA A 199 -16.41 21.34 -29.66
C ALA A 199 -15.46 22.17 -30.57
N PRO A 200 -15.76 22.33 -31.87
CA PRO A 200 -14.97 23.13 -32.80
C PRO A 200 -15.07 24.65 -32.57
#